data_AF-A0A9D8L2H0-F1
#
_entry.id   AF-A0A9D8L2H0-F1
#
_cell.length_a   1.000
_cell.length_b   1.000
_cell.length_c   1.000
_cell.angle_alpha   90.00
_cell.angle_beta   90.00
_cell.angle_gamma   90.00
#
_symmetry.space_group_name_H-M   'P 1'
#
loop_
_entity.id
_entity.type
_entity.pdbx_description
1 polymer ?
#
loop_
_entity_poly.entity_id
_entity_poly.type
_entity_poly.pdbx_seq_one_letter_code
_entity_poly.pdbx_strand_id
1 'polypeptide(L)'
;VKDAEAATLEAERANAAAREAAGHAREPLLDAERALGRIETEASTLVAILASARVEGHTPVLDSVKVDSGFEAALGAAFGDDLDAPVDPAAPMHWSLVDGEGDAALPEGVEPLATHVAAPAVLGRRLRLTGLVSREDGARLQALLKPGQRLVSREGDLWRWDGYAAAADAPKAAAQRLASQNRLAELDGQMGGARENVATAKAALDAATAAARSAEEAEKTARDTWRHAQRELDQARSALANAERELNRTAARRSALAEAQARLASGIAESEAGRDAARASLTNTPAPESFAERLGESRNRVGADRTALAEARADFDGLAREAQVRRNRLAAIAVERKTWTERAANAEAQIATLTTRRGEADEEKTRLSEEPARIEERRQSLLSEI
;
A
#
# COMPACT_ATOMS: atom_id res chain seq x y z
N VAL A 1 13.90 -3.40 -4.71
CA VAL A 1 12.84 -3.84 -3.77
C VAL A 1 12.43 -5.27 -4.00
N LYS A 2 11.90 -5.65 -5.17
CA LYS A 2 11.48 -7.04 -5.46
C LYS A 2 12.60 -8.08 -5.23
N ASP A 3 13.82 -7.79 -5.68
CA ASP A 3 14.94 -8.72 -5.47
C ASP A 3 15.31 -8.85 -3.98
N ALA A 4 15.22 -7.75 -3.21
CA ALA A 4 15.48 -7.76 -1.77
C ALA A 4 14.36 -8.46 -0.97
N GLU A 5 13.11 -8.36 -1.44
CA GLU A 5 11.98 -9.12 -0.91
C GLU A 5 12.15 -10.62 -1.16
N ALA A 6 12.52 -11.00 -2.39
CA ALA A 6 12.81 -12.40 -2.74
C ALA A 6 13.96 -12.97 -1.90
N ALA A 7 15.06 -12.21 -1.75
CA ALA A 7 16.19 -12.60 -0.89
C ALA A 7 15.79 -12.75 0.58
N THR A 8 14.87 -11.91 1.07
CA THR A 8 14.33 -12.02 2.44
C THR A 8 13.53 -13.32 2.60
N LEU A 9 12.64 -13.64 1.67
CA LEU A 9 11.86 -14.88 1.70
C LEU A 9 12.74 -16.12 1.62
N GLU A 10 13.81 -16.09 0.81
CA GLU A 10 14.78 -17.17 0.73
C GLU A 10 15.54 -17.35 2.05
N ALA A 11 16.01 -16.25 2.64
CA ALA A 11 16.71 -16.27 3.93
C ALA A 11 15.81 -16.75 5.08
N GLU A 12 14.53 -16.37 5.10
CA GLU A 12 13.54 -16.86 6.08
C GLU A 12 13.32 -18.38 5.96
N ARG A 13 13.21 -18.91 4.74
CA ARG A 13 13.11 -20.36 4.50
C ARG A 13 14.39 -21.08 4.93
N ALA A 14 15.55 -20.52 4.63
CA ALA A 14 16.83 -21.07 5.03
C ALA A 14 17.00 -21.10 6.56
N ASN A 15 16.59 -20.04 7.27
CA ASN A 15 16.61 -20.00 8.73
C ASN A 15 15.65 -21.02 9.34
N ALA A 16 14.42 -21.13 8.82
CA ALA A 16 13.47 -22.13 9.27
C ALA A 16 14.02 -23.56 9.13
N ALA A 17 14.56 -23.89 7.95
CA ALA A 17 15.17 -25.20 7.69
C ALA A 17 16.39 -25.47 8.59
N ALA A 18 17.26 -24.48 8.79
CA ALA A 18 18.45 -24.63 9.64
C ALA A 18 18.09 -24.81 11.12
N ARG A 19 17.07 -24.10 11.62
CA ARG A 19 16.55 -24.28 12.98
C ARG A 19 15.93 -25.65 13.19
N GLU A 20 15.20 -26.15 12.19
CA GLU A 20 14.63 -27.50 12.22
C GLU A 20 15.76 -28.56 12.25
N ALA A 21 16.76 -28.43 11.38
CA ALA A 21 17.92 -29.32 11.36
C ALA A 21 18.68 -29.33 12.69
N ALA A 22 18.87 -28.16 13.32
CA ALA A 22 19.47 -28.06 14.65
C ALA A 22 18.61 -28.71 15.75
N GLY A 23 17.28 -28.66 15.61
CA GLY A 23 16.35 -29.37 16.48
C GLY A 23 16.49 -30.89 16.36
N HIS A 24 16.48 -31.40 15.12
CA HIS A 24 16.60 -32.83 14.83
C HIS A 24 17.96 -33.42 15.23
N ALA A 25 19.03 -32.63 15.21
CA ALA A 25 20.37 -33.09 15.59
C ALA A 25 20.55 -33.38 17.09
N ARG A 26 19.60 -32.97 17.95
CA ARG A 26 19.70 -33.19 19.41
C ARG A 26 19.42 -34.64 19.82
N GLU A 27 18.41 -35.28 19.23
CA GLU A 27 18.02 -36.63 19.63
C GLU A 27 19.12 -37.67 19.36
N PRO A 28 19.80 -37.67 18.19
CA PRO A 28 20.93 -38.57 17.94
C PRO A 28 22.07 -38.43 18.95
N LEU A 29 22.35 -37.21 19.44
CA LEU A 29 23.37 -37.00 20.47
C LEU A 29 22.92 -37.61 21.81
N LEU A 30 21.68 -37.35 22.23
CA LEU A 30 21.15 -37.91 23.46
C LEU A 30 21.11 -39.44 23.42
N ASP A 31 20.75 -40.03 22.29
CA ASP A 31 20.74 -41.48 22.11
C ASP A 31 22.15 -42.08 22.16
N ALA A 32 23.13 -41.43 21.51
CA ALA A 32 24.52 -41.85 21.57
C ALA A 32 25.09 -41.76 23.00
N GLU A 33 24.79 -40.68 23.72
CA GLU A 33 25.20 -40.48 25.12
C GLU A 33 24.55 -41.52 26.05
N ARG A 34 23.25 -41.80 25.88
CA ARG A 34 22.55 -42.88 26.63
C ARG A 34 23.17 -44.25 26.35
N ALA A 35 23.51 -44.54 25.09
CA ALA A 35 24.14 -45.80 24.71
C ALA A 35 25.53 -45.95 25.35
N LEU A 36 26.37 -44.91 25.26
CA LEU A 36 27.68 -44.89 25.91
C LEU A 36 27.56 -45.03 27.43
N GLY A 37 26.66 -44.29 28.07
CA GLY A 37 26.44 -44.34 29.51
C GLY A 37 26.01 -45.73 30.00
N ARG A 38 25.20 -46.47 29.22
CA ARG A 38 24.85 -47.87 29.54
C ARG A 38 26.08 -48.78 29.52
N ILE A 39 26.91 -48.67 28.49
CA ILE A 39 28.14 -49.48 28.35
C ILE A 39 29.12 -49.16 29.49
N GLU A 40 29.33 -47.88 29.79
CA GLU A 40 30.22 -47.44 30.88
C GLU A 40 29.73 -47.89 32.25
N THR A 41 28.42 -47.85 32.49
CA THR A 41 27.81 -48.32 33.75
C THR A 41 27.95 -49.84 33.90
N GLU A 42 27.71 -50.60 32.84
CA GLU A 42 27.89 -52.05 32.84
C GLU A 42 29.35 -52.42 33.09
N ALA A 43 30.29 -51.80 32.36
CA ALA A 43 31.72 -52.02 32.52
C ALA A 43 32.21 -51.68 33.93
N SER A 44 31.80 -50.52 34.48
CA SER A 44 32.16 -50.11 35.85
C SER A 44 31.62 -51.08 36.90
N THR A 45 30.41 -51.60 36.71
CA THR A 45 29.81 -52.59 37.61
C THR A 45 30.59 -53.90 37.57
N LEU A 46 30.97 -54.39 36.39
CA LEU A 46 31.79 -55.60 36.23
C LEU A 46 33.18 -55.43 36.84
N VAL A 47 33.82 -54.27 36.65
CA VAL A 47 35.10 -53.95 37.30
C VAL A 47 34.98 -53.99 38.82
N ALA A 48 33.91 -53.41 39.39
CA ALA A 48 33.69 -53.42 40.83
C ALA A 48 33.46 -54.85 41.39
N ILE A 49 32.71 -55.69 40.66
CA ILE A 49 32.49 -57.10 41.02
C ILE A 49 33.79 -57.91 40.93
N LEU A 50 34.60 -57.70 39.90
CA LEU A 50 35.88 -58.38 39.73
C LEU A 50 36.91 -57.95 40.79
N ALA A 51 36.89 -56.68 41.20
CA ALA A 51 37.77 -56.17 42.24
C ALA A 51 37.39 -56.71 43.64
N SER A 52 36.09 -56.83 43.95
CA SER A 52 35.64 -57.35 45.25
C SER A 52 35.87 -58.86 45.42
N ALA A 53 36.05 -59.61 44.33
CA ALA A 53 36.36 -61.03 44.34
C ALA A 53 37.86 -61.34 44.61
N ARG A 54 38.73 -60.34 44.74
CA ARG A 54 40.15 -60.54 45.09
C ARG A 54 40.29 -60.73 46.60
N VAL A 55 40.70 -61.91 47.02
CA VAL A 55 41.03 -62.23 48.42
C VAL A 55 42.54 -62.50 48.50
N GLU A 56 43.21 -61.98 49.54
CA GLU A 56 44.61 -62.30 49.91
C GLU A 56 45.79 -61.70 49.11
N GLY A 57 45.70 -60.49 48.54
CA GLY A 57 46.88 -59.68 48.17
C GLY A 57 47.83 -60.24 47.09
N HIS A 58 47.61 -61.46 46.62
CA HIS A 58 48.29 -62.12 45.51
C HIS A 58 47.38 -62.10 44.28
N THR A 59 47.96 -62.00 43.08
CA THR A 59 47.20 -62.02 41.82
C THR A 59 46.89 -63.47 41.43
N PRO A 60 45.61 -63.88 41.36
CA PRO A 60 45.22 -65.20 40.88
C PRO A 60 45.80 -65.54 39.51
N VAL A 61 46.12 -66.81 39.25
CA VAL A 61 46.52 -67.23 37.90
C VAL A 61 45.40 -66.95 36.89
N LEU A 62 44.14 -66.95 37.33
CA LEU A 62 42.95 -66.60 36.56
C LEU A 62 43.09 -65.29 35.77
N ASP A 63 43.69 -64.26 36.36
CA ASP A 63 43.87 -62.94 35.72
C ASP A 63 44.82 -63.00 34.50
N SER A 64 45.63 -64.06 34.40
CA SER A 64 46.54 -64.31 33.28
C SER A 64 45.97 -65.33 32.27
N VAL A 65 44.72 -65.75 32.43
CA VAL A 65 44.05 -66.72 31.55
C VAL A 65 43.04 -65.99 30.66
N LYS A 66 43.05 -66.32 29.37
CA LYS A 66 42.01 -65.93 28.41
C LYS A 66 41.34 -67.18 27.87
N VAL A 67 40.01 -67.17 27.84
CA VAL A 67 39.19 -68.29 27.38
C VAL A 67 38.30 -67.81 26.26
N ASP A 68 38.20 -68.60 25.20
CA ASP A 68 37.22 -68.35 24.13
C ASP A 68 35.80 -68.28 24.70
N SER A 69 34.96 -67.39 24.17
CA SER A 69 33.59 -67.23 24.67
C SER A 69 32.79 -68.54 24.54
N GLY A 70 32.13 -68.95 25.63
CA GLY A 70 31.35 -70.19 25.72
C GLY A 70 32.10 -71.37 26.32
N PHE A 71 33.38 -71.22 26.69
CA PHE A 71 34.20 -72.27 27.33
C PHE A 71 34.54 -71.96 28.79
N GLU A 72 34.01 -70.87 29.36
CA GLU A 72 34.29 -70.43 30.73
C GLU A 72 33.79 -71.45 31.75
N ALA A 73 32.61 -72.05 31.51
CA ALA A 73 32.06 -73.09 32.36
C ALA A 73 32.90 -74.38 32.31
N ALA A 74 33.41 -74.75 31.13
CA ALA A 74 34.33 -75.89 30.97
C ALA A 74 35.64 -75.68 31.74
N LEU A 75 36.24 -74.49 31.65
CA LEU A 75 37.46 -74.18 32.39
C LEU A 75 37.22 -74.13 33.91
N GLY A 76 36.15 -73.47 34.34
CA GLY A 76 35.76 -73.45 35.75
C GLY A 76 35.46 -74.87 36.26
N ALA A 77 34.86 -75.73 35.44
CA ALA A 77 34.61 -77.12 35.79
C ALA A 77 35.91 -77.89 36.02
N ALA A 78 36.88 -77.70 35.12
CA ALA A 78 38.17 -78.39 35.14
C ALA A 78 39.09 -77.95 36.28
N PHE A 79 39.11 -76.68 36.67
CA PHE A 79 40.07 -76.19 37.66
C PHE A 79 39.44 -75.75 38.98
N GLY A 80 38.15 -75.36 38.99
CA GLY A 80 37.49 -74.90 40.21
C GLY A 80 38.26 -73.77 40.88
N ASP A 81 38.43 -73.89 42.20
CA ASP A 81 39.13 -72.91 43.04
C ASP A 81 40.65 -72.91 42.82
N ASP A 82 41.20 -73.91 42.11
CA ASP A 82 42.63 -73.95 41.79
C ASP A 82 43.03 -72.73 40.92
N LEU A 83 42.10 -72.11 40.20
CA LEU A 83 42.34 -70.89 39.41
C LEU A 83 42.63 -69.65 40.27
N ASP A 84 42.32 -69.69 41.56
CA ASP A 84 42.61 -68.60 42.48
C ASP A 84 44.06 -68.61 42.99
N ALA A 85 44.77 -69.73 42.83
CA ALA A 85 46.16 -69.83 43.24
C ALA A 85 47.06 -68.96 42.33
N PRO A 86 47.94 -68.09 42.88
CA PRO A 86 48.93 -67.34 42.11
C PRO A 86 50.04 -68.24 41.55
N VAL A 87 50.88 -67.68 40.68
CA VAL A 87 52.12 -68.34 40.20
C VAL A 87 53.33 -67.96 41.07
N ASP A 88 53.10 -67.22 42.16
CA ASP A 88 54.15 -66.75 43.06
C ASP A 88 54.67 -67.90 43.95
N PRO A 89 55.96 -68.25 43.89
CA PRO A 89 56.55 -69.29 44.74
C PRO A 89 56.44 -69.00 46.24
N ALA A 90 56.29 -67.73 46.64
CA ALA A 90 56.17 -67.32 48.04
C ALA A 90 54.73 -67.47 48.58
N ALA A 91 53.74 -67.69 47.72
CA ALA A 91 52.36 -67.88 48.13
C ALA A 91 52.12 -69.28 48.74
N PRO A 92 51.26 -69.40 49.77
CA PRO A 92 50.98 -70.67 50.46
C PRO A 92 50.24 -71.69 49.58
N MET A 93 49.48 -71.22 48.60
CA MET A 93 48.90 -72.01 47.51
C MET A 93 49.40 -71.42 46.20
N HIS A 94 49.96 -72.23 45.32
CA HIS A 94 50.50 -71.73 44.04
C HIS A 94 50.44 -72.75 42.91
N TRP A 95 50.59 -72.23 41.70
CA TRP A 95 50.99 -73.02 40.54
C TRP A 95 52.49 -72.93 40.31
N SER A 96 53.13 -74.08 40.11
CA SER A 96 54.54 -74.18 39.71
C SER A 96 54.65 -74.93 38.40
N LEU A 97 55.72 -74.66 37.65
CA LEU A 97 56.00 -75.36 36.40
C LEU A 97 56.47 -76.79 36.72
N VAL A 98 55.75 -77.78 36.21
CA VAL A 98 56.11 -79.19 36.34
C VAL A 98 56.17 -79.82 34.96
N ASP A 99 57.25 -80.53 34.66
CA ASP A 99 57.41 -81.24 33.39
C ASP A 99 56.34 -82.34 33.24
N GLY A 100 55.86 -82.51 32.00
CA GLY A 100 54.82 -83.47 31.62
C GLY A 100 55.31 -84.51 30.62
N GLU A 101 56.62 -84.71 30.52
CA GLU A 101 57.20 -85.78 29.70
C GLU A 101 56.65 -87.15 30.13
N GLY A 102 56.11 -87.91 29.17
CA GLY A 102 55.49 -89.21 29.41
C GLY A 102 54.00 -89.21 29.76
N ASP A 103 53.35 -88.04 29.80
CA ASP A 103 51.89 -87.95 29.97
C ASP A 103 51.15 -88.67 28.84
N ALA A 104 50.20 -89.55 29.20
CA ALA A 104 49.38 -90.26 28.23
C ALA A 104 48.48 -89.30 27.43
N ALA A 105 48.34 -89.56 26.13
CA ALA A 105 47.44 -88.81 25.26
C ALA A 105 45.98 -88.98 25.68
N LEU A 106 45.15 -87.94 25.45
CA LEU A 106 43.71 -88.03 25.62
C LEU A 106 43.11 -89.12 24.70
N PRO A 107 41.95 -89.69 25.04
CA PRO A 107 41.27 -90.65 24.17
C PRO A 107 41.08 -90.12 22.75
N GLU A 108 41.11 -91.03 21.77
CA GLU A 108 40.95 -90.66 20.37
C GLU A 108 39.62 -89.91 20.12
N GLY A 109 39.70 -88.81 19.37
CA GLY A 109 38.55 -87.94 19.08
C GLY A 109 38.22 -86.90 20.16
N VAL A 110 38.96 -86.86 21.27
CA VAL A 110 38.79 -85.84 22.32
C VAL A 110 39.74 -84.67 22.08
N GLU A 111 39.16 -83.47 21.93
CA GLU A 111 39.93 -82.25 21.77
C GLU A 111 40.47 -81.75 23.14
N PRO A 112 41.74 -81.35 23.25
CA PRO A 112 42.24 -80.75 24.49
C PRO A 112 41.60 -79.37 24.76
N LEU A 113 41.23 -79.09 26.01
CA LEU A 113 40.75 -77.76 26.42
C LEU A 113 41.78 -76.65 26.17
N ALA A 114 43.06 -77.02 26.10
CA ALA A 114 44.16 -76.12 25.75
C ALA A 114 43.97 -75.39 24.40
N THR A 115 43.18 -75.92 23.46
CA THR A 115 42.90 -75.24 22.18
C THR A 115 42.09 -73.95 22.35
N HIS A 116 41.24 -73.88 23.37
CA HIS A 116 40.31 -72.77 23.63
C HIS A 116 40.74 -71.85 24.77
N VAL A 117 41.93 -72.08 25.34
CA VAL A 117 42.40 -71.40 26.55
C VAL A 117 43.86 -70.98 26.36
N ALA A 118 44.08 -69.67 26.31
CA ALA A 118 45.41 -69.09 26.39
C ALA A 118 45.76 -68.83 27.87
N ALA A 119 46.68 -69.61 28.42
CA ALA A 119 47.07 -69.57 29.83
C ALA A 119 48.60 -69.63 30.01
N PRO A 120 49.13 -69.25 31.19
CA PRO A 120 50.55 -69.38 31.48
C PRO A 120 51.01 -70.84 31.42
N ALA A 121 52.29 -71.06 31.09
CA ALA A 121 52.86 -72.40 30.88
C ALA A 121 52.66 -73.35 32.08
N VAL A 122 52.56 -72.81 33.30
CA VAL A 122 52.29 -73.58 34.53
C VAL A 122 50.95 -74.33 34.49
N LEU A 123 49.94 -73.84 33.75
CA LEU A 123 48.65 -74.52 33.56
C LEU A 123 48.63 -75.45 32.35
N GLY A 124 49.62 -75.36 31.45
CA GLY A 124 49.64 -76.02 30.15
C GLY A 124 49.55 -77.55 30.25
N ARG A 125 50.25 -78.16 31.22
CA ARG A 125 50.17 -79.61 31.47
C ARG A 125 48.74 -80.04 31.83
N ARG A 126 48.08 -79.29 32.72
CA ARG A 126 46.72 -79.60 33.20
C ARG A 126 45.65 -79.36 32.12
N LEU A 127 45.81 -78.31 31.31
CA LEU A 127 44.93 -78.02 30.18
C LEU A 127 45.02 -79.10 29.09
N ARG A 128 46.22 -79.60 28.79
CA ARG A 128 46.42 -80.71 27.83
C ARG A 128 45.80 -82.03 28.26
N LEU A 129 45.76 -82.30 29.58
CA LEU A 129 45.15 -83.51 30.15
C LEU A 129 43.64 -83.35 30.42
N THR A 130 43.07 -82.22 30.04
CA THR A 130 41.64 -81.95 30.13
C THR A 130 41.04 -81.99 28.74
N GLY A 131 40.20 -82.98 28.47
CA GLY A 131 39.52 -83.12 27.19
C GLY A 131 38.16 -82.44 27.17
N LEU A 132 37.79 -81.84 26.06
CA LEU A 132 36.48 -81.27 25.81
C LEU A 132 35.61 -82.30 25.06
N VAL A 133 34.40 -82.54 25.56
CA VAL A 133 33.46 -83.53 24.99
C VAL A 133 32.02 -83.03 25.03
N SER A 134 31.13 -83.66 24.26
CA SER A 134 29.70 -83.50 24.43
C SER A 134 29.24 -84.13 25.76
N ARG A 135 28.10 -83.69 26.30
CA ARG A 135 27.52 -84.29 27.51
C ARG A 135 27.24 -85.78 27.36
N GLU A 136 26.79 -86.19 26.18
CA GLU A 136 26.43 -87.58 25.85
C GLU A 136 27.67 -88.50 25.85
N ASP A 137 28.81 -87.95 25.44
CA ASP A 137 30.07 -88.71 25.35
C ASP A 137 30.84 -88.79 26.67
N GLY A 138 30.61 -87.85 27.60
CA GLY A 138 31.38 -87.75 28.84
C GLY A 138 31.41 -89.05 29.65
N ALA A 139 30.25 -89.63 29.95
CA ALA A 139 30.15 -90.88 30.71
C ALA A 139 30.73 -92.08 29.94
N ARG A 140 30.52 -92.12 28.62
CA ARG A 140 31.01 -93.20 27.75
C ARG A 140 32.54 -93.21 27.66
N LEU A 141 33.15 -92.03 27.53
CA LEU A 141 34.59 -91.86 27.37
C LEU A 141 35.35 -91.86 28.70
N GLN A 142 34.67 -91.67 29.84
CA GLN A 142 35.27 -91.70 31.16
C GLN A 142 36.07 -92.99 31.43
N ALA A 143 35.54 -94.14 30.99
CA ALA A 143 36.20 -95.44 31.19
C ALA A 143 37.53 -95.60 30.44
N LEU A 144 37.81 -94.73 29.46
CA LEU A 144 39.05 -94.75 28.67
C LEU A 144 40.14 -93.83 29.24
N LEU A 145 39.80 -93.01 30.23
CA LEU A 145 40.74 -92.05 30.82
C LEU A 145 41.90 -92.74 31.52
N LYS A 146 43.10 -92.19 31.31
CA LYS A 146 44.31 -92.59 32.04
C LYS A 146 44.46 -91.77 33.32
N PRO A 147 45.25 -92.25 34.31
CA PRO A 147 45.50 -91.51 35.53
C PRO A 147 45.90 -90.06 35.26
N GLY A 148 45.23 -89.11 35.93
CA GLY A 148 45.45 -87.67 35.79
C GLY A 148 44.60 -86.96 34.73
N GLN A 149 43.93 -87.69 33.83
CA GLN A 149 43.07 -87.11 32.81
C GLN A 149 41.66 -86.77 33.34
N ARG A 150 41.01 -85.80 32.71
CA ARG A 150 39.58 -85.51 32.89
C ARG A 150 38.92 -85.09 31.58
N LEU A 151 37.61 -85.19 31.54
CA LEU A 151 36.77 -84.65 30.48
C LEU A 151 35.88 -83.56 31.05
N VAL A 152 35.62 -82.54 30.26
CA VAL A 152 34.64 -81.50 30.57
C VAL A 152 33.71 -81.27 29.39
N SER A 153 32.47 -80.91 29.67
CA SER A 153 31.55 -80.39 28.65
C SER A 153 31.65 -78.87 28.56
N ARG A 154 31.14 -78.30 27.46
CA ARG A 154 31.05 -76.83 27.30
C ARG A 154 30.21 -76.19 28.41
N GLU A 155 29.19 -76.90 28.87
CA GLU A 155 28.30 -76.44 29.92
C GLU A 155 28.89 -76.57 31.33
N GLY A 156 30.01 -77.29 31.49
CA GLY A 156 30.72 -77.41 32.76
C GLY A 156 30.51 -78.72 33.53
N ASP A 157 30.05 -79.79 32.87
CA ASP A 157 30.12 -81.12 33.45
C ASP A 157 31.58 -81.58 33.54
N LEU A 158 31.88 -82.45 34.50
CA LEU A 158 33.22 -82.95 34.75
C LEU A 158 33.19 -84.47 34.93
N TRP A 159 34.06 -85.19 34.22
CA TRP A 159 34.33 -86.61 34.44
C TRP A 159 35.83 -86.81 34.67
N ARG A 160 36.20 -87.48 35.76
CA ARG A 160 37.59 -87.77 36.11
C ARG A 160 37.88 -89.27 35.98
N TRP A 161 39.16 -89.57 35.74
CA TRP A 161 39.68 -90.93 35.55
C TRP A 161 39.40 -91.89 36.74
N ASP A 162 39.21 -91.34 37.94
CA ASP A 162 38.97 -92.09 39.19
C ASP A 162 37.49 -92.43 39.41
N GLY A 163 36.62 -92.15 38.44
CA GLY A 163 35.18 -92.40 38.51
C GLY A 163 34.36 -91.22 39.04
N TYR A 164 35.00 -90.13 39.50
CA TYR A 164 34.27 -88.94 39.93
C TYR A 164 33.60 -88.25 38.73
N ALA A 165 32.31 -87.96 38.84
CA ALA A 165 31.57 -87.16 37.88
C ALA A 165 30.75 -86.08 38.60
N ALA A 166 30.68 -84.88 38.01
CA ALA A 166 29.86 -83.78 38.51
C ALA A 166 29.09 -83.15 37.34
N ALA A 167 27.79 -82.99 37.51
CA ALA A 167 26.94 -82.29 36.56
C ALA A 167 27.10 -80.76 36.71
N ALA A 168 26.85 -80.02 35.64
CA ALA A 168 26.84 -78.56 35.62
C ALA A 168 25.60 -77.93 36.32
N ASP A 169 25.35 -78.29 37.58
CA ASP A 169 24.12 -77.88 38.29
C ASP A 169 24.17 -76.42 38.79
N ALA A 170 25.37 -75.88 39.03
CA ALA A 170 25.56 -74.48 39.44
C ALA A 170 26.81 -73.86 38.78
N PRO A 171 26.74 -72.59 38.33
CA PRO A 171 27.91 -71.88 37.83
C PRO A 171 28.97 -71.74 38.92
N LYS A 172 30.18 -72.23 38.65
CA LYS A 172 31.31 -72.11 39.57
C LYS A 172 31.81 -70.66 39.61
N ALA A 173 32.32 -70.21 40.77
CA ALA A 173 32.80 -68.84 40.96
C ALA A 173 33.86 -68.42 39.92
N ALA A 174 34.80 -69.32 39.60
CA ALA A 174 35.81 -69.07 38.56
C ALA A 174 35.21 -68.88 37.15
N ALA A 175 34.15 -69.63 36.80
CA ALA A 175 33.46 -69.48 35.52
C ALA A 175 32.73 -68.13 35.41
N GLN A 176 32.08 -67.67 36.50
CA GLN A 176 31.43 -66.36 36.55
C GLN A 176 32.44 -65.20 36.41
N ARG A 177 33.61 -65.33 37.04
CA ARG A 177 34.70 -64.35 36.92
C ARG A 177 35.28 -64.29 35.51
N LEU A 178 35.52 -65.44 34.88
CA LEU A 178 35.96 -65.51 33.48
C LEU A 178 34.93 -64.91 32.53
N ALA A 179 33.65 -65.24 32.70
CA ALA A 179 32.57 -64.67 31.91
C ALA A 179 32.49 -63.14 32.08
N SER A 180 32.71 -62.65 33.31
CA SER A 180 32.74 -61.20 33.60
C SER A 180 33.96 -60.51 32.99
N GLN A 181 35.14 -61.15 32.97
CA GLN A 181 36.34 -60.63 32.29
C GLN A 181 36.18 -60.60 30.77
N ASN A 182 35.62 -61.65 30.18
CA ASN A 182 35.32 -61.71 28.74
C ASN A 182 34.28 -60.64 28.36
N ARG A 183 33.22 -60.48 29.16
CA ARG A 183 32.22 -59.42 28.94
C ARG A 183 32.81 -58.02 29.07
N LEU A 184 33.69 -57.80 30.05
CA LEU A 184 34.38 -56.51 30.20
C LEU A 184 35.24 -56.20 28.97
N ALA A 185 35.98 -57.17 28.45
CA ALA A 185 36.78 -57.00 27.24
C ALA A 185 35.92 -56.69 25.99
N GLU A 186 34.72 -57.30 25.89
CA GLU A 186 33.76 -56.98 24.83
C GLU A 186 33.25 -55.54 24.95
N LEU A 187 32.85 -55.12 26.15
CA LEU A 187 32.38 -53.75 26.42
C LEU A 187 33.47 -52.72 26.14
N ASP A 188 34.72 -52.96 26.53
CA ASP A 188 35.86 -52.09 26.22
C ASP A 188 36.03 -51.92 24.69
N GLY A 189 35.83 -52.98 23.92
CA GLY A 189 35.82 -52.92 22.46
C GLY A 189 34.67 -52.08 21.90
N GLN A 190 33.48 -52.17 22.50
CA GLN A 190 32.30 -51.39 22.11
C GLN A 190 32.41 -49.91 22.49
N MET A 191 33.10 -49.58 23.59
CA MET A 191 33.28 -48.20 24.08
C MET A 191 33.98 -47.31 23.05
N GLY A 192 34.90 -47.85 22.26
CA GLY A 192 35.54 -47.10 21.17
C GLY A 192 34.53 -46.58 20.15
N GLY A 193 33.71 -47.48 19.59
CA GLY A 193 32.67 -47.11 18.62
C GLY A 193 31.57 -46.24 19.22
N ALA A 194 31.17 -46.48 20.48
CA ALA A 194 30.18 -45.65 21.16
C ALA A 194 30.68 -44.20 21.38
N ARG A 195 31.95 -44.03 21.75
CA ARG A 195 32.57 -42.69 21.88
C ARG A 195 32.68 -41.97 20.55
N GLU A 196 33.03 -42.69 19.48
CA GLU A 196 33.06 -42.13 18.13
C GLU A 196 31.66 -41.65 17.71
N ASN A 197 30.62 -42.45 17.95
CA ASN A 197 29.24 -42.05 17.66
C ASN A 197 28.81 -40.79 18.41
N VAL A 198 29.16 -40.66 19.70
CA VAL A 198 28.91 -39.43 20.47
C VAL A 198 29.66 -38.24 19.87
N ALA A 199 30.93 -38.41 19.49
CA ALA A 199 31.72 -37.35 18.88
C ALA A 199 31.14 -36.90 17.54
N THR A 200 30.71 -37.83 16.69
CA THR A 200 30.06 -37.56 15.40
C THR A 200 28.73 -36.84 15.59
N ALA A 201 27.86 -37.32 16.48
CA ALA A 201 26.57 -36.70 16.76
C ALA A 201 26.72 -35.29 17.34
N LYS A 202 27.71 -35.09 18.22
CA LYS A 202 28.04 -33.78 18.78
C LYS A 202 28.52 -32.81 17.71
N ALA A 203 29.45 -33.24 16.86
CA ALA A 203 29.94 -32.43 15.74
C ALA A 203 28.80 -32.05 14.77
N ALA A 204 27.85 -32.96 14.52
CA ALA A 204 26.67 -32.69 13.71
C ALA A 204 25.76 -31.63 14.36
N LEU A 205 25.50 -31.73 15.67
CA LEU A 205 24.73 -30.72 16.41
C LEU A 205 25.40 -29.35 16.42
N ASP A 206 26.71 -29.31 16.63
CA ASP A 206 27.49 -28.06 16.62
C ASP A 206 27.46 -27.41 15.23
N ALA A 207 27.63 -28.19 14.16
CA ALA A 207 27.52 -27.71 12.79
C ALA A 207 26.11 -27.20 12.45
N ALA A 208 25.06 -27.93 12.83
CA ALA A 208 23.68 -27.52 12.61
C ALA A 208 23.34 -26.24 13.39
N THR A 209 23.83 -26.11 14.63
CA THR A 209 23.64 -24.92 15.46
C THR A 209 24.37 -23.71 14.88
N ALA A 210 25.59 -23.89 14.37
CA ALA A 210 26.33 -22.82 13.69
C ALA A 210 25.63 -22.38 12.39
N ALA A 211 25.12 -23.33 11.60
CA ALA A 211 24.34 -23.05 10.40
C ALA A 211 23.05 -22.27 10.72
N ALA A 212 22.33 -22.63 11.79
CA ALA A 212 21.15 -21.91 12.24
C ALA A 212 21.46 -20.46 12.64
N ARG A 213 22.57 -20.21 13.35
CA ARG A 213 23.02 -18.85 13.70
C ARG A 213 23.35 -18.03 12.46
N SER A 214 24.09 -18.61 11.52
CA SER A 214 24.45 -17.93 10.27
C SER A 214 23.21 -17.61 9.42
N ALA A 215 22.23 -18.52 9.35
CA ALA A 215 20.99 -18.29 8.64
C ALA A 215 20.12 -17.19 9.29
N GLU A 216 20.09 -17.11 10.62
CA GLU A 216 19.42 -16.03 11.35
C GLU A 216 20.05 -14.65 11.08
N GLU A 217 21.38 -14.58 11.07
CA GLU A 217 22.10 -13.36 10.70
C GLU A 217 21.82 -12.94 9.25
N ALA A 218 21.83 -13.90 8.32
CA ALA A 218 21.51 -13.66 6.92
C ALA A 218 20.06 -13.16 6.73
N GLU A 219 19.09 -13.74 7.43
CA GLU A 219 17.70 -13.26 7.44
C GLU A 219 17.60 -11.83 7.95
N LYS A 220 18.28 -11.51 9.05
CA LYS A 220 18.29 -10.16 9.61
C LYS A 220 18.86 -9.14 8.61
N THR A 221 20.00 -9.46 7.99
CA THR A 221 20.61 -8.60 6.97
C THR A 221 19.69 -8.43 5.77
N ALA A 222 19.08 -9.51 5.25
CA ALA A 222 18.16 -9.43 4.12
C ALA A 222 16.95 -8.53 4.43
N ARG A 223 16.36 -8.65 5.63
CA ARG A 223 15.27 -7.79 6.09
C ARG A 223 15.69 -6.33 6.19
N ASP A 224 16.88 -6.03 6.70
CA ASP A 224 17.39 -4.66 6.81
C ASP A 224 17.62 -4.05 5.41
N THR A 225 18.17 -4.82 4.48
CA THR A 225 18.33 -4.42 3.07
C THR A 225 16.98 -4.17 2.40
N TRP A 226 15.98 -5.03 2.63
CA TRP A 226 14.64 -4.83 2.10
C TRP A 226 13.98 -3.56 2.63
N ARG A 227 14.05 -3.32 3.95
CA ARG A 227 13.55 -2.08 4.57
C ARG A 227 14.26 -0.84 4.03
N HIS A 228 15.56 -0.92 3.78
CA HIS A 228 16.32 0.19 3.20
C HIS A 228 15.88 0.48 1.76
N ALA A 229 15.81 -0.55 0.92
CA ALA A 229 15.36 -0.42 -0.47
C ALA A 229 13.92 0.13 -0.56
N GLN A 230 13.05 -0.23 0.38
CA GLN A 230 11.68 0.31 0.46
C GLN A 230 11.68 1.80 0.78
N ARG A 231 12.50 2.24 1.75
CA ARG A 231 12.65 3.67 2.06
C ARG A 231 13.18 4.46 0.88
N GLU A 232 14.17 3.94 0.16
CA GLU A 232 14.71 4.59 -1.04
C GLU A 232 13.65 4.71 -2.15
N LEU A 233 12.84 3.66 -2.36
CA LEU A 233 11.74 3.70 -3.32
C LEU A 233 10.70 4.77 -2.96
N ASP A 234 10.33 4.87 -1.68
CA ASP A 234 9.33 5.85 -1.24
C ASP A 234 9.87 7.30 -1.28
N GLN A 235 11.16 7.49 -1.00
CA GLN A 235 11.86 8.76 -1.23
C GLN A 235 11.87 9.14 -2.70
N ALA A 236 12.22 8.21 -3.60
CA ALA A 236 12.23 8.45 -5.04
C ALA A 236 10.84 8.80 -5.57
N ARG A 237 9.78 8.11 -5.11
CA ARG A 237 8.38 8.43 -5.45
C ARG A 237 7.97 9.81 -4.97
N SER A 238 8.35 10.18 -3.76
CA SER A 238 8.06 11.50 -3.19
C SER A 238 8.78 12.61 -3.96
N ALA A 239 10.04 12.37 -4.34
CA ALA A 239 10.81 13.29 -5.17
C ALA A 239 10.18 13.46 -6.57
N LEU A 240 9.75 12.37 -7.20
CA LEU A 240 9.03 12.42 -8.48
C LEU A 240 7.73 13.24 -8.37
N ALA A 241 6.89 12.97 -7.36
CA ALA A 241 5.64 13.69 -7.16
C ALA A 241 5.86 15.20 -6.85
N ASN A 242 6.98 15.56 -6.23
CA ASN A 242 7.38 16.96 -6.05
C ASN A 242 7.79 17.60 -7.37
N ALA A 243 8.64 16.91 -8.16
CA ALA A 243 9.08 17.39 -9.46
C ALA A 243 7.91 17.59 -10.44
N GLU A 244 6.96 16.66 -10.47
CA GLU A 244 5.73 16.78 -11.29
C GLU A 244 4.87 17.98 -10.87
N ARG A 245 4.75 18.25 -9.56
CA ARG A 245 4.05 19.44 -9.06
C ARG A 245 4.73 20.74 -9.49
N GLU A 246 6.06 20.80 -9.43
CA GLU A 246 6.83 21.97 -9.90
C GLU A 246 6.73 22.15 -11.43
N LEU A 247 6.78 21.05 -12.19
CA LEU A 247 6.55 21.07 -13.64
C LEU A 247 5.17 21.66 -13.96
N ASN A 248 4.11 21.23 -13.28
CA ASN A 248 2.76 21.73 -13.50
C ASN A 248 2.62 23.21 -13.10
N ARG A 249 3.24 23.63 -12.00
CA ARG A 249 3.27 25.05 -11.57
C ARG A 249 3.96 25.93 -12.60
N THR A 250 5.12 25.52 -13.10
CA THR A 250 5.88 26.26 -14.11
C THR A 250 5.15 26.31 -15.45
N ALA A 251 4.52 25.20 -15.87
CA ALA A 251 3.69 25.16 -17.07
C ALA A 251 2.47 26.10 -16.97
N ALA A 252 1.75 26.10 -15.84
CA ALA A 252 0.63 27.00 -15.60
C ALA A 252 1.07 28.48 -15.62
N ARG A 253 2.19 28.80 -14.96
CA ARG A 253 2.76 30.16 -14.98
C ARG A 253 3.14 30.59 -16.39
N ARG A 254 3.74 29.70 -17.18
CA ARG A 254 4.07 29.97 -18.59
C ARG A 254 2.82 30.25 -19.43
N SER A 255 1.75 29.47 -19.24
CA SER A 255 0.48 29.68 -19.93
C SER A 255 -0.14 31.03 -19.58
N ALA A 256 -0.18 31.37 -18.29
CA ALA A 256 -0.72 32.65 -17.82
C ALA A 256 0.09 33.85 -18.34
N LEU A 257 1.42 33.73 -18.40
CA LEU A 257 2.28 34.77 -18.99
C LEU A 257 2.06 34.91 -20.50
N ALA A 258 1.91 33.81 -21.23
CA ALA A 258 1.62 33.84 -22.66
C ALA A 258 0.25 34.51 -22.94
N GLU A 259 -0.77 34.20 -22.16
CA GLU A 259 -2.09 34.85 -22.27
C GLU A 259 -2.04 36.33 -21.90
N ALA A 260 -1.30 36.69 -20.84
CA ALA A 260 -1.09 38.09 -20.46
C ALA A 260 -0.36 38.87 -21.57
N GLN A 261 0.67 38.27 -22.18
CA GLN A 261 1.38 38.86 -23.31
C GLN A 261 0.44 39.09 -24.51
N ALA A 262 -0.40 38.10 -24.85
CA ALA A 262 -1.37 38.23 -25.94
C ALA A 262 -2.41 39.34 -25.66
N ARG A 263 -2.94 39.42 -24.44
CA ARG A 263 -3.86 40.50 -24.04
C ARG A 263 -3.22 41.88 -24.12
N LEU A 264 -1.99 42.03 -23.62
CA LEU A 264 -1.26 43.30 -23.68
C LEU A 264 -0.98 43.71 -25.12
N ALA A 265 -0.58 42.77 -25.99
CA ALA A 265 -0.38 43.04 -27.41
C ALA A 265 -1.68 43.52 -28.09
N SER A 266 -2.82 42.87 -27.79
CA SER A 266 -4.14 43.32 -28.29
C SER A 266 -4.50 44.72 -27.78
N GLY A 267 -4.28 45.01 -26.50
CA GLY A 267 -4.57 46.31 -25.91
C GLY A 267 -3.70 47.44 -26.47
N ILE A 268 -2.43 47.15 -26.78
CA ILE A 268 -1.55 48.09 -27.50
C ILE A 268 -2.11 48.37 -28.88
N ALA A 269 -2.44 47.33 -29.66
CA ALA A 269 -2.97 47.50 -31.02
C ALA A 269 -4.28 48.30 -31.04
N GLU A 270 -5.20 48.04 -30.10
CA GLU A 270 -6.44 48.79 -29.94
C GLU A 270 -6.18 50.25 -29.56
N SER A 271 -5.24 50.51 -28.64
CA SER A 271 -4.87 51.87 -28.23
C SER A 271 -4.21 52.66 -29.36
N GLU A 272 -3.35 52.01 -30.15
CA GLU A 272 -2.73 52.60 -31.34
C GLU A 272 -3.78 52.94 -32.41
N ALA A 273 -4.69 52.00 -32.70
CA ALA A 273 -5.79 52.24 -33.62
C ALA A 273 -6.70 53.40 -33.15
N GLY A 274 -7.03 53.45 -31.86
CA GLY A 274 -7.81 54.54 -31.25
C GLY A 274 -7.09 55.89 -31.34
N ARG A 275 -5.77 55.92 -31.08
CA ARG A 275 -4.95 57.13 -31.24
C ARG A 275 -4.96 57.62 -32.69
N ASP A 276 -4.79 56.71 -33.65
CA ASP A 276 -4.72 57.07 -35.07
C ASP A 276 -6.08 57.57 -35.58
N ALA A 277 -7.18 56.94 -35.16
CA ALA A 277 -8.54 57.39 -35.45
C ALA A 277 -8.84 58.78 -34.85
N ALA A 278 -8.44 59.03 -33.60
CA ALA A 278 -8.57 60.33 -32.95
C ALA A 278 -7.73 61.40 -33.65
N ARG A 279 -6.49 61.06 -34.06
CA ARG A 279 -5.61 61.95 -34.83
C ARG A 279 -6.25 62.31 -36.16
N ALA A 280 -6.74 61.33 -36.92
CA ALA A 280 -7.43 61.56 -38.18
C ALA A 280 -8.68 62.44 -38.00
N SER A 281 -9.47 62.19 -36.95
CA SER A 281 -10.65 63.01 -36.63
C SER A 281 -10.27 64.46 -36.33
N LEU A 282 -9.21 64.69 -35.55
CA LEU A 282 -8.70 66.02 -35.26
C LEU A 282 -8.23 66.74 -36.54
N THR A 283 -7.47 66.06 -37.40
CA THR A 283 -7.02 66.62 -38.67
C THR A 283 -8.17 66.94 -39.62
N ASN A 284 -9.21 66.10 -39.63
CA ASN A 284 -10.40 66.30 -40.48
C ASN A 284 -11.41 67.28 -39.90
N THR A 285 -11.24 67.72 -38.64
CA THR A 285 -12.14 68.71 -38.03
C THR A 285 -11.91 70.05 -38.72
N PRO A 286 -12.92 70.62 -39.39
CA PRO A 286 -12.77 71.89 -40.07
C PRO A 286 -12.44 73.00 -39.07
N ALA A 287 -11.53 73.89 -39.45
CA ALA A 287 -11.21 75.06 -38.63
C ALA A 287 -12.48 75.90 -38.39
N PRO A 288 -12.70 76.46 -37.19
CA PRO A 288 -13.90 77.25 -36.88
C PRO A 288 -14.16 78.39 -37.88
N GLU A 289 -13.10 78.95 -38.44
CA GLU A 289 -13.11 80.00 -39.45
C GLU A 289 -13.83 79.55 -40.74
N SER A 290 -13.80 78.27 -41.08
CA SER A 290 -14.51 77.71 -42.25
C SER A 290 -16.03 77.80 -42.13
N PHE A 291 -16.57 77.89 -40.91
CA PHE A 291 -18.00 78.12 -40.67
C PHE A 291 -18.35 79.60 -40.55
N ALA A 292 -17.37 80.49 -40.36
CA ALA A 292 -17.60 81.92 -40.15
C ALA A 292 -18.23 82.59 -41.38
N GLU A 293 -17.77 82.24 -42.58
CA GLU A 293 -18.31 82.77 -43.83
C GLU A 293 -19.77 82.32 -44.07
N ARG A 294 -20.05 81.01 -43.94
CA ARG A 294 -21.42 80.46 -44.05
C ARG A 294 -22.38 81.06 -43.01
N LEU A 295 -21.89 81.27 -41.79
CA LEU A 295 -22.67 81.92 -40.73
C LEU A 295 -22.93 83.40 -41.06
N GLY A 296 -21.94 84.10 -41.59
CA GLY A 296 -22.05 85.48 -42.07
C GLY A 296 -23.09 85.61 -43.19
N GLU A 297 -23.00 84.74 -44.20
CA GLU A 297 -23.96 84.69 -45.31
C GLU A 297 -25.39 84.43 -44.80
N SER A 298 -25.58 83.44 -43.92
CA SER A 298 -26.90 83.16 -43.37
C SER A 298 -27.44 84.31 -42.52
N ARG A 299 -26.60 85.02 -41.77
CA ARG A 299 -27.01 86.22 -41.00
C ARG A 299 -27.42 87.36 -41.92
N ASN A 300 -26.67 87.59 -43.00
CA ASN A 300 -26.98 88.61 -44.00
C ASN A 300 -28.31 88.30 -44.70
N ARG A 301 -28.56 87.03 -45.06
CA ARG A 301 -29.84 86.60 -45.65
C ARG A 301 -31.00 86.85 -44.70
N VAL A 302 -30.89 86.44 -43.44
CA VAL A 302 -31.91 86.73 -42.42
C VAL A 302 -32.14 88.24 -42.26
N GLY A 303 -31.08 89.05 -42.33
CA GLY A 303 -31.19 90.51 -42.31
C GLY A 303 -31.98 91.05 -43.52
N ALA A 304 -31.64 90.60 -44.73
CA ALA A 304 -32.32 91.01 -45.96
C ALA A 304 -33.80 90.60 -45.97
N ASP A 305 -34.12 89.36 -45.59
CA ASP A 305 -35.50 88.87 -45.51
C ASP A 305 -36.34 89.67 -44.50
N ARG A 306 -35.73 90.10 -43.38
CA ARG A 306 -36.39 90.97 -42.39
C ARG A 306 -36.69 92.36 -42.95
N THR A 307 -35.77 92.95 -43.70
CA THR A 307 -35.98 94.24 -44.37
C THR A 307 -37.11 94.13 -45.40
N ALA A 308 -37.07 93.11 -46.25
CA ALA A 308 -38.11 92.86 -47.26
C ALA A 308 -39.49 92.65 -46.62
N LEU A 309 -39.56 91.91 -45.50
CA LEU A 309 -40.81 91.75 -44.74
C LEU A 309 -41.32 93.09 -44.20
N ALA A 310 -40.43 93.95 -43.68
CA ALA A 310 -40.81 95.25 -43.16
C ALA A 310 -41.37 96.17 -44.28
N GLU A 311 -40.73 96.18 -45.45
CA GLU A 311 -41.19 96.91 -46.63
C GLU A 311 -42.55 96.40 -47.11
N ALA A 312 -42.69 95.09 -47.32
CA ALA A 312 -43.96 94.49 -47.76
C ALA A 312 -45.11 94.77 -46.76
N ARG A 313 -44.80 94.80 -45.45
CA ARG A 313 -45.78 95.15 -44.42
C ARG A 313 -46.16 96.63 -44.46
N ALA A 314 -45.20 97.52 -44.67
CA ALA A 314 -45.46 98.95 -44.82
C ALA A 314 -46.35 99.24 -46.05
N ASP A 315 -46.08 98.57 -47.18
CA ASP A 315 -46.88 98.66 -48.41
C ASP A 315 -48.31 98.14 -48.19
N PHE A 316 -48.45 96.97 -47.58
CA PHE A 316 -49.76 96.41 -47.24
C PHE A 316 -50.56 97.35 -46.34
N ASP A 317 -49.95 97.87 -45.27
CA ASP A 317 -50.61 98.80 -44.35
C ASP A 317 -50.97 100.12 -45.07
N GLY A 318 -50.15 100.59 -46.02
CA GLY A 318 -50.44 101.71 -46.89
C GLY A 318 -51.68 101.48 -47.77
N LEU A 319 -51.71 100.38 -48.51
CA LEU A 319 -52.83 100.00 -49.36
C LEU A 319 -54.11 99.77 -48.54
N ALA A 320 -54.01 99.14 -47.37
CA ALA A 320 -55.14 98.92 -46.47
C ALA A 320 -55.74 100.24 -45.98
N ARG A 321 -54.89 101.21 -45.59
CA ARG A 321 -55.33 102.57 -45.22
C ARG A 321 -56.03 103.26 -46.38
N GLU A 322 -55.46 103.25 -47.59
CA GLU A 322 -56.10 103.85 -48.76
C GLU A 322 -57.45 103.20 -49.10
N ALA A 323 -57.52 101.87 -49.07
CA ALA A 323 -58.76 101.14 -49.30
C ALA A 323 -59.83 101.48 -48.26
N GLN A 324 -59.44 101.70 -46.99
CA GLN A 324 -60.36 102.16 -45.95
C GLN A 324 -60.86 103.59 -46.20
N VAL A 325 -59.97 104.51 -46.59
CA VAL A 325 -60.34 105.89 -46.95
C VAL A 325 -61.31 105.90 -48.13
N ARG A 326 -61.04 105.12 -49.18
CA ARG A 326 -61.93 104.98 -50.35
C ARG A 326 -63.29 104.40 -49.96
N ARG A 327 -63.33 103.36 -49.12
CA ARG A 327 -64.59 102.78 -48.59
C ARG A 327 -65.41 103.80 -47.80
N ASN A 328 -64.78 104.55 -46.89
CA ASN A 328 -65.44 105.60 -46.12
C ASN A 328 -65.99 106.71 -47.05
N ARG A 329 -65.24 107.08 -48.10
CA ARG A 329 -65.71 108.07 -49.08
C ARG A 329 -66.90 107.58 -49.90
N LEU A 330 -66.89 106.33 -50.36
CA LEU A 330 -68.03 105.72 -51.05
C LEU A 330 -69.28 105.67 -50.15
N ALA A 331 -69.12 105.34 -48.86
CA ALA A 331 -70.22 105.36 -47.90
C ALA A 331 -70.78 106.78 -47.72
N ALA A 332 -69.91 107.80 -47.60
CA ALA A 332 -70.34 109.20 -47.55
C ALA A 332 -71.10 109.62 -48.82
N ILE A 333 -70.60 109.29 -50.01
CA ILE A 333 -71.28 109.56 -51.29
C ILE A 333 -72.65 108.86 -51.35
N ALA A 334 -72.78 107.64 -50.84
CA ALA A 334 -74.06 106.93 -50.80
C ALA A 334 -75.08 107.63 -49.91
N VAL A 335 -74.66 108.11 -48.73
CA VAL A 335 -75.50 108.93 -47.83
C VAL A 335 -75.89 110.25 -48.51
N GLU A 336 -74.91 110.97 -49.06
CA GLU A 336 -75.15 112.23 -49.79
C GLU A 336 -76.18 112.02 -50.92
N ARG A 337 -76.02 110.99 -51.75
CA ARG A 337 -76.98 110.62 -52.81
C ARG A 337 -78.37 110.37 -52.26
N LYS A 338 -78.50 109.59 -51.18
CA LYS A 338 -79.78 109.29 -50.54
C LYS A 338 -80.48 110.59 -50.09
N THR A 339 -79.75 111.48 -49.40
CA THR A 339 -80.28 112.77 -48.93
C THR A 339 -80.72 113.66 -50.10
N TRP A 340 -79.97 113.72 -51.20
CA TRP A 340 -80.37 114.48 -52.39
C TRP A 340 -81.64 113.90 -53.04
N THR A 341 -81.78 112.57 -53.06
CA THR A 341 -82.95 111.89 -53.62
C THR A 341 -84.19 112.13 -52.75
N GLU A 342 -84.06 112.05 -51.43
CA GLU A 342 -85.13 112.37 -50.47
C GLU A 342 -85.54 113.85 -50.54
N ARG A 343 -84.57 114.77 -50.71
CA ARG A 343 -84.87 116.19 -50.93
C ARG A 343 -85.65 116.44 -52.22
N ALA A 344 -85.27 115.76 -53.31
CA ALA A 344 -86.00 115.86 -54.57
C ALA A 344 -87.44 115.35 -54.43
N ALA A 345 -87.64 114.18 -53.80
CA ALA A 345 -88.97 113.62 -53.54
C ALA A 345 -89.82 114.52 -52.62
N ASN A 346 -89.23 115.09 -51.56
CA ASN A 346 -89.91 116.03 -50.68
C ASN A 346 -90.29 117.33 -51.42
N ALA A 347 -89.43 117.84 -52.29
CA ALA A 347 -89.74 119.00 -53.11
C ALA A 347 -90.90 118.72 -54.09
N GLU A 348 -90.93 117.55 -54.72
CA GLU A 348 -92.05 117.11 -55.56
C GLU A 348 -93.37 117.02 -54.77
N ALA A 349 -93.34 116.42 -53.58
CA ALA A 349 -94.51 116.35 -52.69
C ALA A 349 -95.00 117.74 -52.22
N GLN A 350 -94.07 118.66 -51.94
CA GLN A 350 -94.39 120.04 -51.57
C GLN A 350 -95.03 120.79 -52.74
N ILE A 351 -94.51 120.62 -53.97
CA ILE A 351 -95.08 121.20 -55.19
C ILE A 351 -96.51 120.67 -55.40
N ALA A 352 -96.72 119.36 -55.26
CA ALA A 352 -98.05 118.75 -55.37
C ALA A 352 -99.03 119.36 -54.34
N THR A 353 -98.61 119.46 -53.08
CA THR A 353 -99.42 120.05 -51.99
C THR A 353 -99.79 121.51 -52.25
N LEU A 354 -98.83 122.32 -52.72
CA LEU A 354 -99.08 123.73 -53.06
C LEU A 354 -100.00 123.88 -54.29
N THR A 355 -99.93 122.94 -55.24
CA THR A 355 -100.81 122.92 -56.41
C THR A 355 -102.24 122.60 -56.00
N THR A 356 -102.46 121.64 -55.11
CA THR A 356 -103.78 121.32 -54.53
C THR A 356 -104.34 122.52 -53.76
N ARG A 357 -103.56 123.11 -52.85
CA ARG A 357 -103.96 124.30 -52.09
C ARG A 357 -104.32 125.49 -52.96
N ARG A 358 -103.63 125.68 -54.09
CA ARG A 358 -103.95 126.73 -55.04
C ARG A 358 -105.31 126.49 -55.70
N GLY A 359 -105.63 125.24 -56.05
CA GLY A 359 -106.95 124.86 -56.55
C GLY A 359 -108.06 125.11 -55.53
N GLU A 360 -107.87 124.67 -54.28
CA GLU A 360 -108.83 124.90 -53.18
C GLU A 360 -109.07 126.39 -52.91
N ALA A 361 -108.00 127.20 -52.91
CA ALA A 361 -108.08 128.64 -52.69
C ALA A 361 -108.79 129.39 -53.84
N ASP A 362 -108.61 128.95 -55.09
CA ASP A 362 -109.35 129.51 -56.23
C ASP A 362 -110.85 129.17 -56.13
N GLU A 363 -111.23 127.94 -55.74
CA GLU A 363 -112.63 127.56 -55.49
C GLU A 363 -113.27 128.33 -54.34
N GLU A 364 -112.54 128.56 -53.24
CA GLU A 364 -112.99 129.36 -52.11
C GLU A 364 -113.17 130.84 -52.48
N LYS A 365 -112.27 131.39 -53.30
CA LYS A 365 -112.38 132.76 -53.83
C LYS A 365 -113.63 132.93 -54.69
N THR A 366 -113.92 131.97 -55.57
CA THR A 366 -115.15 132.01 -56.39
C THR A 366 -116.39 132.01 -55.50
N ARG A 367 -116.42 131.14 -54.49
CA ARG A 367 -117.53 131.01 -53.53
C ARG A 367 -117.78 132.29 -52.72
N LEU A 368 -116.71 132.93 -52.22
CA LEU A 368 -116.80 134.17 -51.43
C LEU A 368 -117.17 135.39 -52.29
N SER A 369 -116.85 135.39 -53.59
CA SER A 369 -117.25 136.46 -54.51
C SER A 369 -118.74 136.47 -54.86
N GLU A 370 -119.44 135.35 -54.66
CA GLU A 370 -120.88 135.18 -54.91
C GLU A 370 -121.77 135.46 -53.68
N GLU A 371 -121.20 135.50 -52.47
CA GLU A 371 -121.92 135.80 -51.22
C GLU A 371 -122.61 137.18 -51.18
N PRO A 372 -122.00 138.28 -51.67
CA PRO A 372 -122.64 139.61 -51.66
C PRO A 372 -123.95 139.65 -52.44
N ALA A 373 -124.04 138.90 -53.55
CA ALA A 373 -125.26 138.77 -54.34
C ALA A 373 -126.34 137.97 -53.59
N ARG A 374 -125.96 136.88 -52.89
CA ARG A 374 -126.89 136.06 -52.08
C ARG A 374 -127.46 136.82 -50.87
N ILE A 375 -126.68 137.71 -50.26
CA ILE A 375 -127.12 138.54 -49.12
C ILE A 375 -128.10 139.63 -49.59
N GLU A 376 -127.86 140.24 -50.75
CA GLU A 376 -128.75 141.24 -51.35
C GLU A 376 -130.11 140.63 -51.77
N GLU A 377 -130.08 139.42 -52.33
CA GLU A 377 -131.29 138.63 -52.68
C GLU A 377 -132.11 138.25 -51.42
N ARG A 378 -131.43 137.90 -50.31
CA ARG A 378 -132.07 137.62 -49.02
C ARG A 378 -132.74 138.86 -48.41
N ARG A 379 -132.12 140.03 -48.56
CA ARG A 379 -132.63 141.29 -47.98
C ARG A 379 -133.80 141.87 -48.78
N GLN A 380 -133.78 141.78 -50.11
CA GLN A 380 -134.94 142.17 -50.94
C GLN A 380 -136.18 141.30 -50.63
N SER A 381 -136.00 140.02 -50.27
CA SER A 381 -137.11 139.16 -49.84
C SER A 381 -137.73 139.54 -48.48
N LEU A 382 -136.95 140.15 -47.58
CA LEU A 382 -137.44 140.55 -46.24
C LEU A 382 -138.09 141.94 -46.24
N LEU A 383 -137.80 142.80 -47.23
CA LEU A 383 -138.47 144.09 -47.44
C LEU A 383 -139.84 143.95 -48.15
N SER A 384 -140.17 142.77 -48.67
CA SER A 384 -141.47 142.48 -49.30
C SER A 384 -142.53 141.91 -48.35
N GLU A 385 -142.28 141.87 -47.02
CA GLU A 385 -143.23 141.29 -46.05
C GLU A 385 -143.74 142.24 -44.94
N ILE A 386 -143.47 143.55 -44.95
CA ILE A 386 -144.21 144.69 -44.32
C ILE A 386 -143.43 145.98 -44.60
#